data_AF-A0A970MN11-F1
#
_entry.id   AF-A0A970MN11-F1
#
_cell.length_a   1.000
_cell.length_b   1.000
_cell.length_c   1.000
_cell.angle_alpha   90.00
_cell.angle_beta   90.00
_cell.angle_gamma   90.00
#
_symmetry.space_group_name_H-M   'P 1'
#
loop_
_entity.id
_entity.type
_entity.pdbx_description
1 polymer ?
#
loop_
_entity_poly.entity_id
_entity_poly.type
_entity_poly.pdbx_seq_one_letter_code
_entity_poly.pdbx_strand_id
1 'polypeptide(L)'
;MVFAEFQLDQSYWQSLEINQSDIEFLYAYLLDKETPLPSKALAEALINERIRSEKEQLAKKQQANGEIYQPKKVLQVGEKIQFPALDWANGTVTALRDGTNPEYPQMKVATIEFSDGKIREFAAELEDHALNASTSQADTSELNAEVRVFDQFGELITQKIEQKLNESKDLVRIGFNWFAKSLLFDFNVGHLNLAEALLDMHNGGPLPVSALLKEIEIKADDPQKLIEFSLNYALQEDPRFDEVGPKGEVQWFLNRLEPLPVREKPIELSFTPVDYDRSVLDEDMTRDEQNIDDELTEFNWTAERKDPEEEIAVVLNYPHWRIGSLPLTPNTRPIFPTALETSRVNFKLNDAKGQEISAWVVPPFSCVYGLRDWHEEMELMPGNVISIN
;
A
#
# COMPACT_ATOMS: atom_id res chain seq x y z
N MET A 1 0.25 -17.74 -30.90
CA MET A 1 1.70 -17.92 -30.64
C MET A 1 1.82 -18.80 -29.41
N VAL A 2 2.47 -19.95 -29.49
CA VAL A 2 2.73 -20.80 -28.32
C VAL A 2 4.06 -20.32 -27.76
N PHE A 3 4.00 -19.33 -26.87
CA PHE A 3 5.15 -19.01 -26.04
C PHE A 3 5.36 -20.18 -25.08
N ALA A 4 6.61 -20.49 -24.72
CA ALA A 4 6.84 -21.17 -23.46
C ALA A 4 6.15 -20.30 -22.40
N GLU A 5 5.10 -20.80 -21.77
CA GLU A 5 4.32 -20.02 -20.80
C GLU A 5 5.29 -19.60 -19.70
N PHE A 6 5.56 -18.30 -19.62
CA PHE A 6 6.10 -17.73 -18.39
C PHE A 6 5.11 -18.13 -17.30
N GLN A 7 5.57 -18.82 -16.26
CA GLN A 7 4.73 -19.18 -15.11
C GLN A 7 4.20 -17.94 -14.36
N LEU A 8 4.69 -16.75 -14.73
CA LEU A 8 4.27 -15.43 -14.24
C LEU A 8 3.21 -14.81 -15.17
N ASP A 9 2.14 -15.54 -15.46
CA ASP A 9 1.00 -15.00 -16.20
C ASP A 9 0.14 -14.08 -15.30
N GLN A 10 -0.94 -13.50 -15.84
CA GLN A 10 -1.83 -12.65 -15.04
C GLN A 10 -2.48 -13.41 -13.88
N SER A 11 -2.76 -14.71 -14.03
CA SER A 11 -3.42 -15.52 -13.00
C SER A 11 -2.50 -15.77 -11.80
N TYR A 12 -1.20 -15.91 -12.05
CA TYR A 12 -0.18 -16.01 -11.01
C TYR A 12 -0.16 -14.77 -10.12
N TRP A 13 -0.10 -13.56 -10.69
CA TRP A 13 -0.01 -12.32 -9.89
C TRP A 13 -1.28 -12.02 -9.09
N GLN A 14 -2.45 -12.39 -9.61
CA GLN A 14 -3.72 -12.27 -8.90
C GLN A 14 -3.77 -13.20 -7.67
N SER A 15 -3.32 -14.44 -7.84
CA SER A 15 -3.33 -15.47 -6.80
C SER A 15 -2.06 -15.51 -5.94
N LEU A 16 -1.10 -14.60 -6.17
CA LEU A 16 0.17 -14.57 -5.46
C LEU A 16 -0.03 -14.56 -3.94
N GLU A 17 0.57 -15.52 -3.25
CA GLU A 17 0.67 -15.53 -1.80
C GLU A 17 2.10 -15.15 -1.38
N ILE A 18 2.20 -14.32 -0.35
CA ILE A 18 3.48 -13.87 0.21
C ILE A 18 3.92 -14.91 1.24
N ASN A 19 5.06 -15.55 0.96
CA ASN A 19 5.63 -16.64 1.75
C ASN A 19 6.76 -16.14 2.64
N GLN A 20 7.21 -16.97 3.59
CA GLN A 20 8.30 -16.63 4.50
C GLN A 20 9.60 -16.26 3.77
N SER A 21 9.91 -16.93 2.65
CA SER A 21 11.09 -16.63 1.83
C SER A 21 11.05 -15.21 1.24
N ASP A 22 9.86 -14.69 0.95
CA ASP A 22 9.70 -13.32 0.45
C ASP A 22 9.99 -12.31 1.56
N ILE A 23 9.55 -12.61 2.79
CA ILE A 23 9.83 -11.77 3.97
C ILE A 23 11.32 -11.76 4.28
N GLU A 24 11.99 -12.92 4.21
CA GLU A 24 13.44 -13.03 4.38
C GLU A 24 14.19 -12.23 3.30
N PHE A 25 13.74 -12.30 2.04
CA PHE A 25 14.28 -11.48 0.96
C PHE A 25 14.10 -9.98 1.23
N LEU A 26 12.89 -9.53 1.60
CA LEU A 26 12.62 -8.12 1.88
C LEU A 26 13.41 -7.61 3.08
N TYR A 27 13.59 -8.44 4.11
CA TYR A 27 14.45 -8.14 5.26
C TYR A 27 15.91 -7.95 4.82
N ALA A 28 16.47 -8.90 4.07
CA ALA A 28 17.82 -8.79 3.53
C ALA A 28 17.98 -7.55 2.61
N TYR A 29 16.97 -7.26 1.79
CA TYR A 29 16.94 -6.09 0.92
C TYR A 29 16.98 -4.78 1.71
N LEU A 30 16.22 -4.68 2.82
CA LEU A 30 16.24 -3.53 3.72
C LEU A 30 17.58 -3.38 4.45
N LEU A 31 18.19 -4.49 4.87
CA LEU A 31 19.53 -4.50 5.45
C LEU A 31 20.57 -3.97 4.47
N ASP A 32 20.56 -4.46 3.22
CA ASP A 32 21.52 -4.06 2.19
C ASP A 32 21.35 -2.58 1.78
N LYS A 33 20.12 -2.07 1.83
CA LYS A 33 19.82 -0.66 1.49
C LYS A 33 20.09 0.31 2.62
N GLU A 34 20.18 -0.17 3.86
CA GLU A 34 20.39 0.62 5.09
C GLU A 34 19.47 1.86 5.20
N THR A 35 18.31 1.83 4.54
CA THR A 35 17.37 2.95 4.48
C THR A 35 15.92 2.47 4.60
N PRO A 36 15.05 3.20 5.34
CA PRO A 36 13.63 2.90 5.38
C PRO A 36 12.99 3.05 3.99
N LEU A 37 12.14 2.10 3.62
CA LEU A 37 11.49 2.07 2.30
C LEU A 37 9.97 1.92 2.41
N PRO A 38 9.21 2.57 1.51
CA PRO A 38 7.76 2.45 1.52
C PRO A 38 7.28 1.09 1.01
N SER A 39 6.10 0.66 1.44
CA SER A 39 5.50 -0.63 1.02
C SER A 39 5.47 -0.81 -0.51
N LYS A 40 5.20 0.27 -1.26
CA LYS A 40 5.22 0.25 -2.73
C LYS A 40 6.59 -0.09 -3.32
N ALA A 41 7.66 0.47 -2.76
CA ALA A 41 9.02 0.18 -3.20
C ALA A 41 9.44 -1.26 -2.85
N LEU A 42 8.95 -1.79 -1.73
CA LEU A 42 9.15 -3.20 -1.37
C LEU A 42 8.38 -4.14 -2.30
N ALA A 43 7.16 -3.76 -2.70
CA ALA A 43 6.39 -4.51 -3.69
C ALA A 43 7.10 -4.55 -5.04
N GLU A 44 7.63 -3.41 -5.50
CA GLU A 44 8.45 -3.34 -6.71
C GLU A 44 9.70 -4.23 -6.60
N ALA A 45 10.42 -4.15 -5.49
CA ALA A 45 11.58 -5.00 -5.24
C ALA A 45 11.24 -6.49 -5.26
N LEU A 46 10.11 -6.89 -4.66
CA LEU A 46 9.67 -8.28 -4.65
C LEU A 46 9.28 -8.78 -6.05
N ILE A 47 8.57 -7.97 -6.84
CA ILE A 47 8.19 -8.31 -8.21
C ILE A 47 9.45 -8.54 -9.05
N ASN A 48 10.41 -7.63 -8.95
CA ASN A 48 11.69 -7.73 -9.64
C ASN A 48 12.46 -8.99 -9.23
N GLU A 49 12.44 -9.33 -7.94
CA GLU A 49 13.07 -10.54 -7.44
C GLU A 49 12.41 -11.82 -7.97
N ARG A 50 11.08 -11.89 -7.96
CA ARG A 50 10.34 -13.04 -8.47
C ARG A 50 10.59 -13.25 -9.96
N ILE A 51 10.61 -12.16 -10.74
CA ILE A 51 10.96 -12.19 -12.16
C ILE A 51 12.41 -12.65 -12.37
N ARG A 52 13.35 -12.09 -11.59
CA ARG A 52 14.78 -12.49 -11.65
C ARG A 52 14.96 -13.96 -11.35
N SER A 53 14.38 -14.46 -10.25
CA SER A 53 14.44 -15.87 -9.86
C SER A 53 13.86 -16.77 -10.94
N GLU A 54 12.72 -16.41 -11.53
CA GLU A 54 12.12 -17.20 -12.61
C GLU A 54 13.03 -17.23 -13.86
N LYS A 55 13.63 -16.09 -14.22
CA LYS A 55 14.62 -16.01 -15.31
C LYS A 55 15.83 -16.91 -15.03
N GLU A 56 16.36 -16.90 -13.81
CA GLU A 56 17.48 -17.76 -13.43
C GLU A 56 17.10 -19.25 -13.48
N GLN A 57 15.89 -19.61 -13.06
CA GLN A 57 15.39 -20.98 -13.17
C GLN A 57 15.24 -21.41 -14.63
N LEU A 58 14.68 -20.55 -15.48
CA LEU A 58 14.59 -20.78 -16.92
C LEU A 58 15.98 -20.90 -17.56
N ALA A 59 16.93 -20.03 -17.21
CA ALA A 59 18.31 -20.11 -17.70
C ALA A 59 19.01 -21.41 -17.27
N LYS A 60 18.79 -21.86 -16.03
CA LYS A 60 19.30 -23.17 -15.56
C LYS A 60 18.67 -24.34 -16.32
N LYS A 61 17.37 -24.28 -16.62
CA LYS A 61 16.68 -25.28 -17.46
C LYS A 61 17.24 -25.28 -18.89
N GLN A 62 17.54 -24.11 -19.46
CA GLN A 62 18.16 -23.94 -20.78
C GLN A 62 19.62 -24.43 -20.82
N GLN A 63 20.36 -24.35 -19.71
CA GLN A 63 21.72 -24.87 -19.60
C GLN A 63 21.79 -26.40 -19.50
N ALA A 64 20.65 -27.09 -19.32
CA ALA A 64 20.64 -28.55 -19.40
C ALA A 64 20.98 -28.99 -20.84
N ASN A 65 22.07 -29.74 -21.03
CA ASN A 65 22.57 -30.10 -22.35
C ASN A 65 21.52 -30.81 -23.23
N GLY A 66 21.09 -30.18 -24.33
CA GLY A 66 20.27 -30.76 -25.40
C GLY A 66 19.98 -29.77 -26.53
N GLU A 67 19.72 -30.26 -27.74
CA GLU A 67 19.27 -29.39 -28.84
C GLU A 67 17.81 -28.97 -28.65
N ILE A 68 17.46 -27.71 -28.93
CA ILE A 68 16.07 -27.25 -28.92
C ILE A 68 15.30 -27.98 -30.03
N TYR A 69 14.20 -28.62 -29.65
CA TYR A 69 13.26 -29.28 -30.56
C TYR A 69 12.67 -28.28 -31.54
N GLN A 70 12.86 -28.56 -32.83
CA GLN A 70 12.19 -27.86 -33.91
C GLN A 70 11.69 -28.92 -34.90
N PRO A 71 10.38 -28.93 -35.24
CA PRO A 71 9.84 -29.90 -36.18
C PRO A 71 10.57 -29.98 -37.52
N LYS A 72 11.18 -28.90 -38.01
CA LYS A 72 11.96 -28.91 -39.26
C LYS A 72 13.29 -29.67 -39.18
N LYS A 73 13.82 -29.92 -37.98
CA LYS A 73 15.15 -30.53 -37.81
C LYS A 73 15.12 -32.02 -38.14
N VAL A 74 16.27 -32.51 -38.59
CA VAL A 74 16.57 -33.94 -38.73
C VAL A 74 17.09 -34.44 -37.39
N LEU A 75 16.32 -35.28 -36.71
CA LEU A 75 16.68 -35.84 -35.41
C LEU A 75 17.42 -37.19 -35.57
N GLN A 76 18.30 -37.52 -34.63
CA GLN A 76 19.00 -38.81 -34.60
C GLN A 76 18.71 -39.61 -33.34
N VAL A 77 18.71 -40.93 -33.44
CA VAL A 77 18.55 -41.82 -32.28
C VAL A 77 19.74 -41.63 -31.32
N GLY A 78 19.45 -41.44 -30.03
CA GLY A 78 20.41 -41.12 -28.98
C GLY A 78 20.64 -39.62 -28.75
N GLU A 79 20.05 -38.75 -29.56
CA GLU A 79 20.14 -37.30 -29.41
C GLU A 79 19.32 -36.81 -28.21
N LYS A 80 19.86 -35.85 -27.45
CA LYS A 80 19.17 -35.18 -26.35
C LYS A 80 18.49 -33.93 -26.86
N ILE A 81 17.18 -33.85 -26.64
CA ILE A 81 16.33 -32.80 -27.16
C ILE A 81 15.62 -32.09 -26.00
N GLN A 82 15.54 -30.77 -26.08
CA GLN A 82 14.80 -29.92 -25.16
C GLN A 82 13.48 -29.43 -25.78
N PHE A 83 12.41 -29.41 -24.99
CA PHE A 83 11.07 -29.02 -25.44
C PHE A 83 10.60 -27.72 -24.77
N PRO A 84 10.79 -26.53 -25.37
CA PRO A 84 10.32 -25.27 -24.79
C PRO A 84 8.80 -25.23 -24.55
N ALA A 85 8.02 -25.85 -25.44
CA ALA A 85 6.56 -25.93 -25.33
C ALA A 85 6.06 -26.94 -24.26
N LEU A 86 6.97 -27.65 -23.59
CA LEU A 86 6.69 -28.59 -22.51
C LEU A 86 7.57 -28.25 -21.29
N ASP A 87 7.57 -26.99 -20.87
CA ASP A 87 8.31 -26.49 -19.70
C ASP A 87 9.82 -26.82 -19.71
N TRP A 88 10.44 -26.77 -20.90
CA TRP A 88 11.85 -27.13 -21.09
C TRP A 88 12.18 -28.57 -20.67
N ALA A 89 11.21 -29.49 -20.81
CA ALA A 89 11.44 -30.90 -20.55
C ALA A 89 12.56 -31.46 -21.45
N ASN A 90 13.40 -32.31 -20.86
CA ASN A 90 14.49 -33.00 -21.56
C ASN A 90 14.09 -34.43 -21.89
N GLY A 91 14.34 -34.84 -23.14
CA GLY A 91 14.11 -36.21 -23.61
C GLY A 91 15.23 -36.71 -24.51
N THR A 92 15.32 -38.04 -24.66
CA THR A 92 16.26 -38.69 -25.57
C THR A 92 15.49 -39.39 -26.68
N VAL A 93 15.95 -39.24 -27.92
CA VAL A 93 15.34 -39.93 -29.07
C VAL A 93 15.67 -41.43 -28.99
N THR A 94 14.64 -42.26 -28.89
CA THR A 94 14.78 -43.72 -28.77
C THR A 94 14.50 -44.45 -30.08
N ALA A 95 13.63 -43.91 -30.92
CA ALA A 95 13.30 -44.48 -32.22
C ALA A 95 12.88 -43.40 -33.21
N LEU A 96 12.98 -43.72 -34.51
CA LEU A 96 12.60 -42.83 -35.60
C LEU A 96 11.93 -43.65 -36.71
N ARG A 97 10.75 -43.23 -37.15
CA ARG A 97 9.94 -43.94 -38.17
C ARG A 97 9.39 -42.96 -39.21
N ASP A 98 9.10 -43.46 -40.41
CA ASP A 98 8.46 -42.66 -41.46
C ASP A 98 7.01 -42.31 -41.07
N GLY A 99 6.63 -41.06 -41.33
CA GLY A 99 5.28 -40.55 -41.09
C GLY A 99 4.31 -40.98 -42.19
N THR A 100 3.08 -41.31 -41.79
CA THR A 100 2.00 -41.65 -42.73
C THR A 100 1.08 -40.46 -42.92
N ASN A 101 1.57 -39.39 -43.57
CA ASN A 101 0.76 -38.22 -43.90
C ASN A 101 0.83 -37.91 -45.40
N PRO A 102 -0.28 -38.00 -46.16
CA PRO A 102 -0.33 -37.66 -47.58
C PRO A 102 0.06 -36.21 -47.91
N GLU A 103 -0.16 -35.27 -46.98
CA GLU A 103 0.19 -33.85 -47.17
C GLU A 103 1.67 -33.56 -46.89
N TYR A 104 2.34 -34.41 -46.10
CA TYR A 104 3.75 -34.26 -45.74
C TYR A 104 4.51 -35.59 -45.92
N PRO A 105 4.87 -35.95 -47.17
CA PRO A 105 5.48 -37.24 -47.48
C PRO A 105 6.88 -37.44 -46.88
N GLN A 106 7.56 -36.35 -46.52
CA GLN A 106 8.92 -36.36 -45.95
C GLN A 106 8.92 -36.32 -44.41
N MET A 107 7.75 -36.21 -43.78
CA MET A 107 7.65 -36.13 -42.33
C MET A 107 8.07 -37.44 -41.69
N LYS A 108 8.85 -37.35 -40.62
CA LYS A 108 9.18 -38.48 -39.74
C LYS A 108 8.57 -38.31 -38.36
N VAL A 109 8.48 -39.40 -37.62
CA VAL A 109 8.00 -39.42 -36.24
C VAL A 109 9.14 -39.93 -35.36
N ALA A 110 9.59 -39.10 -34.44
CA ALA A 110 10.59 -39.43 -33.43
C ALA A 110 9.89 -39.84 -32.12
N THR A 111 10.26 -41.00 -31.59
CA THR A 111 9.84 -41.45 -30.26
C THR A 111 10.85 -40.96 -29.24
N ILE A 112 10.36 -40.25 -28.21
CA ILE A 112 11.20 -39.56 -27.24
C ILE A 112 10.82 -40.02 -25.84
N GLU A 113 11.84 -40.50 -25.12
CA GLU A 113 11.73 -40.89 -23.72
C GLU A 113 12.17 -39.73 -22.84
N PHE A 114 11.28 -39.26 -21.98
CA PHE A 114 11.54 -38.19 -21.04
C PHE A 114 12.18 -38.72 -19.75
N SER A 115 12.83 -37.82 -19.01
CA SER A 115 13.42 -38.12 -17.70
C SER A 115 12.44 -38.67 -16.65
N ASP A 116 11.13 -38.45 -16.82
CA ASP A 116 10.08 -39.00 -15.97
C ASP A 116 9.60 -40.40 -16.39
N GLY A 117 10.26 -41.01 -17.38
CA GLY A 117 9.93 -42.32 -17.93
C GLY A 117 8.73 -42.32 -18.89
N LYS A 118 8.12 -41.16 -19.17
CA LYS A 118 7.05 -41.07 -20.17
C LYS A 118 7.66 -41.11 -21.56
N ILE A 119 6.98 -41.83 -22.45
CA ILE A 119 7.32 -41.91 -23.87
C ILE A 119 6.27 -41.12 -24.66
N ARG A 120 6.70 -40.20 -25.51
CA ARG A 120 5.81 -39.48 -26.43
C ARG A 120 6.39 -39.44 -27.83
N GLU A 121 5.53 -39.25 -28.82
CA GLU A 121 5.92 -39.15 -30.23
C GLU A 121 5.85 -37.69 -30.70
N PHE A 122 6.84 -37.28 -31.49
CA PHE A 122 6.99 -35.92 -32.02
C PHE A 122 7.32 -35.94 -33.50
N ALA A 123 6.90 -34.92 -34.25
CA ALA A 123 7.16 -34.82 -35.68
C ALA A 123 8.57 -34.29 -35.97
N ALA A 124 9.24 -34.85 -36.97
CA ALA A 124 10.54 -34.40 -37.46
C ALA A 124 10.47 -34.20 -38.98
N GLU A 125 11.40 -33.42 -39.53
CA GLU A 125 11.44 -33.07 -40.96
C GLU A 125 10.14 -32.41 -41.48
N LEU A 126 9.49 -31.61 -40.63
CA LEU A 126 8.30 -30.81 -40.94
C LEU A 126 8.64 -29.32 -41.05
N GLU A 127 8.80 -28.82 -42.28
CA GLU A 127 9.21 -27.43 -42.57
C GLU A 127 8.15 -26.40 -42.16
N ASP A 128 6.89 -26.63 -42.52
CA ASP A 128 5.78 -25.70 -42.26
C ASP A 128 5.14 -25.98 -40.89
N HIS A 129 5.76 -25.46 -39.82
CA HIS A 129 5.21 -25.57 -38.47
C HIS A 129 5.41 -24.30 -37.63
N ALA A 130 4.41 -23.94 -36.83
CA ALA A 130 4.43 -22.73 -35.99
C ALA A 130 5.63 -22.67 -35.03
N LEU A 131 6.05 -23.83 -34.49
CA LEU A 131 7.21 -23.95 -33.59
C LEU A 131 8.57 -23.69 -34.26
N ASN A 132 8.65 -23.70 -35.60
CA ASN A 132 9.91 -23.44 -36.32
C ASN A 132 10.30 -21.95 -36.32
N ALA A 133 9.37 -21.06 -36.02
CA ALA A 133 9.54 -19.61 -36.01
C ALA A 133 9.74 -19.02 -34.59
N SER A 134 9.53 -19.81 -33.53
CA SER A 134 9.34 -19.31 -32.15
C SER A 134 10.62 -19.07 -31.34
N THR A 135 11.81 -19.31 -31.90
CA THR A 135 13.09 -19.26 -31.16
C THR A 135 13.77 -17.89 -31.10
N SER A 136 13.19 -16.84 -31.70
CA SER A 136 13.89 -15.55 -31.83
C SER A 136 13.00 -14.41 -31.32
N GLN A 137 13.18 -14.00 -30.07
CA GLN A 137 12.96 -12.65 -29.49
C GLN A 137 12.57 -12.76 -28.00
N ALA A 138 13.54 -12.76 -27.10
CA ALA A 138 13.29 -12.56 -25.67
C ALA A 138 13.61 -11.11 -25.23
N ASP A 139 14.67 -10.49 -25.75
CA ASP A 139 15.34 -9.42 -24.99
C ASP A 139 14.63 -8.05 -24.89
N THR A 140 13.65 -7.70 -25.74
CA THR A 140 13.03 -6.34 -25.73
C THR A 140 11.63 -6.26 -25.12
N SER A 141 10.98 -7.40 -24.82
CA SER A 141 9.66 -7.40 -24.15
C SER A 141 9.76 -7.33 -22.63
N GLU A 142 10.96 -7.52 -22.07
CA GLU A 142 11.19 -7.84 -20.66
C GLU A 142 11.07 -6.63 -19.72
N LEU A 143 11.66 -5.49 -20.08
CA LEU A 143 11.52 -4.24 -19.30
C LEU A 143 10.08 -3.72 -19.26
N ASN A 144 9.29 -4.04 -20.29
CA ASN A 144 7.88 -3.69 -20.32
C ASN A 144 7.04 -4.63 -19.44
N ALA A 145 7.51 -5.84 -19.14
CA ALA A 145 6.77 -6.78 -18.30
C ALA A 145 6.77 -6.36 -16.84
N GLU A 146 7.93 -5.94 -16.30
CA GLU A 146 8.07 -5.47 -14.91
C GLU A 146 7.16 -4.27 -14.61
N VAL A 147 7.23 -3.23 -15.45
CA VAL A 147 6.40 -2.03 -15.32
C VAL A 147 4.92 -2.35 -15.46
N ARG A 148 4.53 -3.17 -16.45
CA ARG A 148 3.11 -3.56 -16.63
C ARG A 148 2.56 -4.38 -15.47
N VAL A 149 3.37 -5.25 -14.87
CA VAL A 149 2.96 -6.05 -13.71
C VAL A 149 2.75 -5.14 -12.51
N PHE A 150 3.66 -4.20 -12.26
CA PHE A 150 3.49 -3.24 -11.18
C PHE A 150 2.27 -2.33 -11.38
N ASP A 151 2.04 -1.82 -12.59
CA ASP A 151 0.88 -0.98 -12.91
C ASP A 151 -0.45 -1.73 -12.72
N GLN A 152 -0.50 -3.04 -13.02
CA GLN A 152 -1.72 -3.84 -12.93
C GLN A 152 -1.96 -4.45 -11.54
N PHE A 153 -0.90 -4.89 -10.86
CA PHE A 153 -0.99 -5.70 -9.64
C PHE A 153 -0.29 -5.09 -8.43
N GLY A 154 0.42 -3.96 -8.60
CA GLY A 154 1.23 -3.36 -7.54
C GLY A 154 0.44 -3.02 -6.29
N GLU A 155 -0.80 -2.53 -6.41
CA GLU A 155 -1.64 -2.21 -5.26
C GLU A 155 -2.05 -3.48 -4.48
N LEU A 156 -2.51 -4.52 -5.18
CA LEU A 156 -2.86 -5.81 -4.58
C LEU A 156 -1.67 -6.44 -3.85
N ILE A 157 -0.49 -6.43 -4.50
CA ILE A 157 0.74 -6.99 -3.92
C ILE A 157 1.18 -6.16 -2.72
N THR A 158 1.12 -4.83 -2.80
CA THR A 158 1.44 -3.93 -1.69
C THR A 158 0.60 -4.26 -0.46
N GLN A 159 -0.72 -4.43 -0.62
CA GLN A 159 -1.61 -4.78 0.49
C GLN A 159 -1.26 -6.14 1.12
N LYS A 160 -1.00 -7.16 0.30
CA LYS A 160 -0.60 -8.49 0.77
C LYS A 160 0.74 -8.45 1.52
N ILE A 161 1.70 -7.67 1.02
CA ILE A 161 3.00 -7.46 1.68
C ILE A 161 2.79 -6.77 3.02
N GLU A 162 2.03 -5.68 3.09
CA GLU A 162 1.80 -4.96 4.36
C GLU A 162 1.19 -5.87 5.42
N GLN A 163 0.21 -6.70 5.06
CA GLN A 163 -0.39 -7.66 5.98
C GLN A 163 0.66 -8.63 6.54
N LYS A 164 1.53 -9.18 5.69
CA LYS A 164 2.56 -10.14 6.11
C LYS A 164 3.73 -9.51 6.85
N LEU A 165 4.15 -8.31 6.47
CA LEU A 165 5.22 -7.60 7.18
C LEU A 165 4.77 -7.18 8.59
N ASN A 166 3.49 -6.85 8.79
CA ASN A 166 2.93 -6.56 10.12
C ASN A 166 2.95 -7.79 11.06
N GLU A 167 2.93 -9.01 10.52
CA GLU A 167 3.07 -10.25 11.30
C GLU A 167 4.53 -10.51 11.73
N SER A 168 5.50 -9.86 11.09
CA SER A 168 6.93 -10.01 11.38
C SER A 168 7.35 -9.21 12.61
N LYS A 169 8.23 -9.80 13.44
CA LYS A 169 8.79 -9.13 14.64
C LYS A 169 10.08 -8.36 14.36
N ASP A 170 10.74 -8.68 13.25
CA ASP A 170 12.05 -8.16 12.90
C ASP A 170 11.98 -6.90 12.02
N LEU A 171 10.78 -6.59 11.54
CA LEU A 171 10.49 -5.40 10.74
C LEU A 171 9.53 -4.50 11.52
N VAL A 172 9.79 -3.20 11.44
CA VAL A 172 8.95 -2.17 12.06
C VAL A 172 8.46 -1.20 10.99
N ARG A 173 7.31 -0.59 11.23
CA ARG A 173 6.66 0.35 10.32
C ARG A 173 6.45 1.69 11.02
N ILE A 174 6.73 2.77 10.30
CA ILE A 174 6.35 4.15 10.65
C ILE A 174 5.74 4.80 9.42
N GLY A 175 4.46 5.13 9.50
CA GLY A 175 3.72 5.70 8.38
C GLY A 175 3.72 4.75 7.17
N PHE A 176 4.35 5.18 6.07
CA PHE A 176 4.47 4.35 4.86
C PHE A 176 5.70 3.46 4.84
N ASN A 177 6.69 3.72 5.71
CA ASN A 177 8.03 3.18 5.59
C ASN A 177 8.26 1.99 6.52
N TRP A 178 8.97 1.00 6.02
CA TRP A 178 9.42 -0.17 6.75
C TRP A 178 10.93 -0.15 6.94
N PHE A 179 11.37 -0.72 8.05
CA PHE A 179 12.80 -0.86 8.32
C PHE A 179 13.12 -2.06 9.21
N ALA A 180 14.38 -2.52 9.15
CA ALA A 180 14.88 -3.61 9.97
C ALA A 180 15.11 -3.15 11.41
N LYS A 181 14.45 -3.80 12.36
CA LYS A 181 14.53 -3.47 13.79
C LYS A 181 15.97 -3.55 14.33
N SER A 182 16.78 -4.47 13.80
CA SER A 182 18.16 -4.68 14.20
C SER A 182 19.11 -3.52 13.88
N LEU A 183 18.73 -2.65 12.95
CA LEU A 183 19.54 -1.51 12.51
C LEU A 183 19.08 -0.19 13.15
N LEU A 184 18.06 -0.21 14.00
CA LEU A 184 17.58 1.02 14.66
C LEU A 184 18.61 1.54 15.65
N PHE A 185 18.73 2.87 15.67
CA PHE A 185 19.46 3.56 16.71
C PHE A 185 18.70 3.45 18.04
N ASP A 186 19.39 3.07 19.12
CA ASP A 186 18.76 2.86 20.42
C ASP A 186 18.58 4.18 21.18
N PHE A 187 17.32 4.60 21.31
CA PHE A 187 16.93 5.78 22.08
C PHE A 187 16.59 5.41 23.52
N ASN A 188 17.48 5.80 24.45
CA ASN A 188 17.20 5.64 25.87
C ASN A 188 16.13 6.63 26.41
N VAL A 189 15.64 6.34 27.62
CA VAL A 189 14.63 7.14 28.35
C VAL A 189 15.06 8.60 28.54
N GLY A 190 16.37 8.88 28.67
CA GLY A 190 16.88 10.24 28.79
C GLY A 190 16.59 11.10 27.56
N HIS A 191 16.77 10.54 26.36
CA HIS A 191 16.41 11.21 25.11
C HIS A 191 14.90 11.45 25.01
N LEU A 192 14.08 10.46 25.42
CA LEU A 192 12.62 10.59 25.42
C LEU A 192 12.15 11.66 26.42
N ASN A 193 12.80 11.78 27.58
CA ASN A 193 12.49 12.84 28.53
C ASN A 193 12.83 14.23 27.98
N LEU A 194 13.90 14.34 27.19
CA LEU A 194 14.23 15.60 26.52
C LEU A 194 13.21 15.93 25.42
N ALA A 195 12.78 14.94 24.64
CA ALA A 195 11.69 15.10 23.68
C ALA A 195 10.38 15.54 24.37
N GLU A 196 10.03 14.94 25.51
CA GLU A 196 8.88 15.37 26.32
C GLU A 196 9.03 16.83 26.78
N ALA A 197 10.19 17.20 27.32
CA ALA A 197 10.42 18.57 27.78
C ALA A 197 10.29 19.60 26.64
N LEU A 198 10.79 19.26 25.45
CA LEU A 198 10.66 20.11 24.26
C LEU A 198 9.20 20.26 23.84
N LEU A 199 8.44 19.17 23.79
CA LEU A 199 7.01 19.26 23.47
C LEU A 199 6.23 20.04 24.54
N ASP A 200 6.56 19.87 25.83
CA ASP A 200 5.93 20.60 26.94
C ASP A 200 6.18 22.12 26.83
N MET A 201 7.38 22.54 26.45
CA MET A 201 7.70 23.94 26.15
C MET A 201 6.88 24.51 24.98
N HIS A 202 6.42 23.64 24.07
CA HIS A 202 5.54 23.96 22.94
C HIS A 202 4.06 23.65 23.23
N ASN A 203 3.63 23.68 24.51
CA ASN A 203 2.25 23.41 24.93
C ASN A 203 1.72 22.05 24.47
N GLY A 204 2.60 21.06 24.36
CA GLY A 204 2.29 19.70 23.92
C GLY A 204 2.67 19.39 22.48
N GLY A 205 2.90 20.39 21.61
CA GLY A 205 3.24 20.20 20.20
C GLY A 205 2.19 20.82 19.26
N PRO A 206 2.00 20.30 18.03
CA PRO A 206 2.74 19.18 17.43
C PRO A 206 4.14 19.60 16.95
N LEU A 207 5.12 18.70 17.05
CA LEU A 207 6.46 18.92 16.49
C LEU A 207 6.91 17.74 15.60
N PRO A 208 7.55 18.00 14.46
CA PRO A 208 8.19 16.95 13.68
C PRO A 208 9.47 16.47 14.37
N VAL A 209 9.86 15.21 14.13
CA VAL A 209 11.08 14.62 14.69
C VAL A 209 12.35 15.38 14.33
N SER A 210 12.40 15.99 13.15
CA SER A 210 13.54 16.82 12.73
C SER A 210 13.73 18.07 13.62
N ALA A 211 12.66 18.58 14.25
CA ALA A 211 12.76 19.66 15.23
C ALA A 211 13.27 19.12 16.58
N LEU A 212 12.77 17.97 17.02
CA LEU A 212 13.21 17.33 18.27
C LEU A 212 14.70 16.96 18.23
N LEU A 213 15.17 16.39 17.12
CA LEU A 213 16.57 15.95 16.97
C LEU A 213 17.59 17.10 17.02
N LYS A 214 17.21 18.31 16.57
CA LYS A 214 18.11 19.47 16.61
C LYS A 214 18.52 19.84 18.02
N GLU A 215 17.62 19.67 18.98
CA GLU A 215 17.82 20.05 20.37
C GLU A 215 18.34 18.88 21.23
N ILE A 216 18.10 17.63 20.81
CA ILE A 216 18.55 16.43 21.53
C ILE A 216 20.07 16.17 21.38
N GLU A 217 20.78 16.89 20.49
CA GLU A 217 22.24 16.82 20.23
C GLU A 217 22.81 15.38 20.22
N ILE A 218 22.38 14.58 19.24
CA ILE A 218 22.86 13.21 19.09
C ILE A 218 24.18 13.18 18.34
N LYS A 219 25.20 12.53 18.92
CA LYS A 219 26.46 12.19 18.24
C LYS A 219 26.37 10.77 17.71
N ALA A 220 25.80 10.61 16.53
CA ALA A 220 25.78 9.36 15.80
C ALA A 220 26.40 9.57 14.41
N ASP A 221 27.21 8.60 13.97
CA ASP A 221 27.77 8.58 12.60
C ASP A 221 26.77 8.01 11.58
N ASP A 222 25.58 7.61 12.04
CA ASP A 222 24.52 7.01 11.23
C ASP A 222 23.85 8.01 10.28
N PRO A 223 23.28 7.54 9.15
CA PRO A 223 22.51 8.40 8.24
C PRO A 223 21.35 9.10 8.96
N GLN A 224 21.15 10.39 8.69
CA GLN A 224 20.09 11.19 9.35
C GLN A 224 18.69 10.56 9.23
N LYS A 225 18.35 9.97 8.08
CA LYS A 225 17.06 9.28 7.88
C LYS A 225 16.86 8.10 8.82
N LEU A 226 17.94 7.39 9.16
CA LEU A 226 17.91 6.27 10.09
C LEU A 226 17.64 6.77 11.52
N ILE A 227 18.30 7.85 11.92
CA ILE A 227 18.11 8.48 13.24
C ILE A 227 16.68 9.01 13.37
N GLU A 228 16.17 9.70 12.34
CA GLU A 228 14.78 10.20 12.30
C GLU A 228 13.77 9.05 12.40
N PHE A 229 13.96 7.98 11.63
CA PHE A 229 13.08 6.82 11.69
C PHE A 229 13.13 6.14 13.07
N SER A 230 14.32 6.00 13.65
CA SER A 230 14.52 5.38 14.95
C SER A 230 13.88 6.19 16.08
N LEU A 231 13.95 7.53 16.04
CA LEU A 231 13.28 8.37 17.03
C LEU A 231 11.76 8.31 16.88
N ASN A 232 11.23 8.34 15.66
CA ASN A 232 9.79 8.15 15.44
C ASN A 232 9.31 6.83 16.05
N TYR A 233 10.05 5.74 15.81
CA TYR A 233 9.70 4.43 16.38
C TYR A 233 9.78 4.43 17.91
N ALA A 234 10.81 5.03 18.49
CA ALA A 234 10.95 5.13 19.95
C ALA A 234 9.83 5.98 20.60
N LEU A 235 9.37 7.04 19.94
CA LEU A 235 8.23 7.85 20.39
C LEU A 235 6.90 7.10 20.25
N GLN A 236 6.71 6.32 19.18
CA GLN A 236 5.50 5.52 18.96
C GLN A 236 5.30 4.44 20.04
N GLU A 237 6.38 3.82 20.49
CA GLU A 237 6.34 2.79 21.53
C GLU A 237 6.12 3.36 22.94
N ASP A 238 6.31 4.67 23.15
CA ASP A 238 6.16 5.32 24.44
C ASP A 238 4.77 5.99 24.58
N PRO A 239 3.95 5.58 25.56
CA PRO A 239 2.55 6.01 25.67
C PRO A 239 2.38 7.50 26.05
N ARG A 240 3.45 8.22 26.37
CA ARG A 240 3.39 9.67 26.63
C ARG A 240 3.15 10.47 25.37
N PHE A 241 3.52 9.94 24.21
CA PHE A 241 3.45 10.62 22.92
C PHE A 241 2.29 10.06 22.11
N ASP A 242 1.67 10.94 21.33
CA ASP A 242 0.71 10.57 20.30
C ASP A 242 1.17 11.16 18.97
N GLU A 243 0.98 10.40 17.90
CA GLU A 243 1.23 10.89 16.55
C GLU A 243 -0.05 11.62 16.10
N VAL A 244 0.08 12.82 15.56
CA VAL A 244 -1.08 13.69 15.26
C VAL A 244 -0.93 14.39 13.91
N GLY A 245 0.03 13.96 13.10
CA GLY A 245 0.34 14.57 11.81
C GLY A 245 -0.65 14.17 10.70
N PRO A 246 -0.77 15.02 9.66
CA PRO A 246 -1.53 14.66 8.48
C PRO A 246 -0.83 13.58 7.66
N LYS A 247 -1.56 12.94 6.73
CA LYS A 247 -1.06 11.86 5.88
C LYS A 247 0.27 12.21 5.20
N GLY A 248 1.32 11.47 5.56
CA GLY A 248 2.66 11.61 4.99
C GLY A 248 3.62 12.46 5.83
N GLU A 249 3.12 13.14 6.85
CA GLU A 249 3.92 13.89 7.82
C GLU A 249 3.75 13.29 9.20
N VAL A 250 4.86 12.89 9.83
CA VAL A 250 4.82 12.38 11.21
C VAL A 250 5.10 13.54 12.16
N GLN A 251 4.13 13.84 13.01
CA GLN A 251 4.25 14.89 14.02
C GLN A 251 3.81 14.38 15.38
N TRP A 252 4.54 14.74 16.43
CA TRP A 252 4.32 14.22 17.77
C TRP A 252 3.71 15.26 18.69
N PHE A 253 2.80 14.80 19.54
CA PHE A 253 2.14 15.57 20.58
C PHE A 253 2.22 14.84 21.93
N LEU A 254 2.16 15.57 23.04
CA LEU A 254 2.05 14.96 24.38
C LEU A 254 0.62 14.60 24.71
N ASN A 255 0.38 13.30 24.93
CA ASN A 255 -0.95 12.76 25.21
C ASN A 255 -1.63 13.44 26.41
N ARG A 256 -0.86 13.75 27.46
CA ARG A 256 -1.38 14.41 28.67
C ARG A 256 -1.86 15.85 28.42
N LEU A 257 -1.37 16.52 27.38
CA LEU A 257 -1.71 17.89 27.02
C LEU A 257 -2.74 17.97 25.89
N GLU A 258 -3.15 16.84 25.32
CA GLU A 258 -4.27 16.84 24.37
C GLU A 258 -5.53 17.40 25.03
N PRO A 259 -6.32 18.23 24.32
CA PRO A 259 -7.58 18.73 24.85
C PRO A 259 -8.53 17.59 25.22
N LEU A 260 -9.25 17.73 26.34
CA LEU A 260 -10.21 16.71 26.81
C LEU A 260 -11.23 16.29 25.73
N PRO A 261 -11.83 17.20 24.92
CA PRO A 261 -12.78 16.83 23.87
C PRO A 261 -12.19 16.01 22.72
N VAL A 262 -10.86 15.97 22.60
CA VAL A 262 -10.13 15.13 21.63
C VAL A 262 -9.91 13.73 22.20
N ARG A 263 -9.70 13.64 23.52
CA ARG A 263 -9.45 12.39 24.22
C ARG A 263 -10.72 11.61 24.51
N GLU A 264 -11.77 12.31 24.91
CA GLU A 264 -13.06 11.76 25.34
C GLU A 264 -14.21 12.47 24.62
N LYS A 265 -15.25 11.70 24.26
CA LYS A 265 -16.40 12.26 23.54
C LYS A 265 -17.15 13.24 24.47
N PRO A 266 -17.34 14.51 24.07
CA PRO A 266 -18.09 15.47 24.86
C PRO A 266 -19.54 15.02 25.13
N ILE A 267 -20.08 15.41 26.29
CA ILE A 267 -21.46 15.09 26.64
C ILE A 267 -22.45 15.77 25.68
N GLU A 268 -22.09 16.93 25.15
CA GLU A 268 -22.90 17.67 24.18
C GLU A 268 -23.09 16.90 22.85
N LEU A 269 -22.09 16.11 22.43
CA LEU A 269 -22.18 15.24 21.23
C LEU A 269 -22.70 13.83 21.56
N SER A 270 -22.98 13.55 22.83
CA SER A 270 -23.41 12.22 23.27
C SER A 270 -24.91 12.06 23.08
N PHE A 271 -25.30 11.52 21.93
CA PHE A 271 -26.68 11.18 21.60
C PHE A 271 -27.01 9.74 22.00
N THR A 272 -28.20 9.53 22.58
CA THR A 272 -28.77 8.19 22.79
C THR A 272 -29.81 7.96 21.70
N PRO A 273 -29.57 7.02 20.75
CA PRO A 273 -30.49 6.78 19.65
C PRO A 273 -31.87 6.39 20.14
N VAL A 274 -32.88 6.99 19.52
CA VAL A 274 -34.27 6.56 19.63
C VAL A 274 -34.58 5.78 18.36
N ASP A 275 -35.06 4.55 18.51
CA ASP A 275 -35.43 3.73 17.37
C ASP A 275 -36.65 4.33 16.66
N TYR A 276 -36.52 4.61 15.36
CA TYR A 276 -37.60 5.11 14.52
C TYR A 276 -37.52 4.51 13.13
N ASP A 277 -38.68 4.34 12.49
CA ASP A 277 -38.76 3.88 11.11
C ASP A 277 -38.62 5.09 10.16
N ARG A 278 -37.44 5.23 9.56
CA ARG A 278 -37.13 6.30 8.60
C ARG A 278 -37.99 6.26 7.34
N SER A 279 -38.58 5.10 6.99
CA SER A 279 -39.46 4.99 5.82
C SER A 279 -40.78 5.76 5.96
N VAL A 280 -41.08 6.24 7.17
CA VAL A 280 -42.25 7.06 7.47
C VAL A 280 -42.02 8.55 7.15
N LEU A 281 -40.76 8.98 6.95
CA LEU A 281 -40.45 10.35 6.55
C LEU A 281 -40.94 10.61 5.12
N ASP A 282 -41.60 11.74 4.91
CA ASP A 282 -41.91 12.22 3.56
C ASP A 282 -40.66 12.86 2.91
N GLU A 283 -40.78 13.23 1.63
CA GLU A 283 -39.67 13.82 0.87
C GLU A 283 -39.18 15.15 1.48
N ASP A 284 -40.09 15.98 2.01
CA ASP A 284 -39.77 17.27 2.62
C ASP A 284 -39.05 17.08 3.96
N MET A 285 -39.51 16.16 4.81
CA MET A 285 -38.87 15.79 6.07
C MET A 285 -37.49 15.17 5.84
N THR A 286 -37.35 14.33 4.82
CA THR A 286 -36.04 13.76 4.44
C THR A 286 -35.09 14.85 3.98
N ARG A 287 -35.59 15.83 3.21
CA ARG A 287 -34.78 16.98 2.79
C ARG A 287 -34.35 17.84 3.97
N ASP A 288 -35.24 18.09 4.92
CA ASP A 288 -34.91 18.84 6.14
C ASP A 288 -33.88 18.11 7.01
N GLU A 289 -33.99 16.77 7.14
CA GLU A 289 -32.97 15.93 7.79
C GLU A 289 -31.61 16.09 7.10
N GLN A 290 -31.54 15.98 5.77
CA GLN A 290 -30.29 16.13 5.02
C GLN A 290 -29.73 17.56 5.07
N ASN A 291 -30.56 18.59 5.28
CA ASN A 291 -30.10 19.97 5.40
C ASN A 291 -29.42 20.28 6.75
N ILE A 292 -29.67 19.45 7.78
CA ILE A 292 -28.97 19.58 9.07
C ILE A 292 -27.49 19.20 8.91
N ASP A 293 -27.22 18.16 8.10
CA ASP A 293 -25.87 17.66 7.73
C ASP A 293 -24.91 17.67 8.93
N ASP A 294 -25.28 16.91 9.96
CA ASP A 294 -24.46 16.68 11.15
C ASP A 294 -23.92 15.24 11.22
N GLU A 295 -23.18 14.92 12.27
CA GLU A 295 -22.56 13.62 12.47
C GLU A 295 -23.54 12.46 12.72
N LEU A 296 -24.80 12.77 13.00
CA LEU A 296 -25.87 11.80 13.25
C LEU A 296 -26.78 11.59 12.04
N THR A 297 -26.67 12.46 11.03
CA THR A 297 -27.50 12.43 9.83
C THR A 297 -27.16 11.20 8.97
N GLU A 298 -28.16 10.36 8.68
CA GLU A 298 -27.99 9.22 7.78
C GLU A 298 -27.74 9.69 6.36
N PHE A 299 -26.52 9.51 5.86
CA PHE A 299 -26.13 10.02 4.56
C PHE A 299 -26.82 9.26 3.42
N ASN A 300 -27.46 10.01 2.52
CA ASN A 300 -28.06 9.44 1.31
C ASN A 300 -27.02 9.30 0.18
N TRP A 301 -26.50 8.08 -0.01
CA TRP A 301 -25.51 7.74 -1.05
C TRP A 301 -25.99 7.93 -2.50
N THR A 302 -27.29 8.18 -2.71
CA THR A 302 -27.87 8.44 -4.05
C THR A 302 -27.88 9.91 -4.44
N ALA A 303 -27.63 10.83 -3.51
CA ALA A 303 -27.46 12.24 -3.82
C ALA A 303 -26.08 12.48 -4.45
N GLU A 304 -26.02 13.36 -5.46
CA GLU A 304 -24.75 13.77 -6.08
C GLU A 304 -23.82 14.32 -4.99
N ARG A 305 -22.64 13.69 -4.84
CA ARG A 305 -21.58 14.26 -4.00
C ARG A 305 -21.19 15.60 -4.61
N LYS A 306 -21.28 16.68 -3.83
CA LYS A 306 -20.64 17.94 -4.21
C LYS A 306 -19.14 17.67 -4.35
N ASP A 307 -18.55 18.14 -5.44
CA ASP A 307 -17.11 17.97 -5.66
C ASP A 307 -16.33 18.69 -4.55
N PRO A 308 -15.17 18.17 -4.11
CA PRO A 308 -14.37 18.79 -3.04
C PRO A 308 -13.86 20.20 -3.37
N GLU A 309 -13.96 20.63 -4.64
CA GLU A 309 -13.57 21.97 -5.11
C GLU A 309 -14.67 23.02 -4.90
N GLU A 310 -15.87 22.63 -4.45
CA GLU A 310 -16.95 23.55 -4.14
C GLU A 310 -16.93 23.96 -2.66
N GLU A 311 -17.21 25.24 -2.40
CA GLU A 311 -17.41 25.80 -1.06
C GLU A 311 -18.51 25.01 -0.31
N ILE A 312 -18.15 24.41 0.82
CA ILE A 312 -19.08 23.62 1.62
C ILE A 312 -19.62 24.48 2.76
N ALA A 313 -20.93 24.65 2.76
CA ALA A 313 -21.67 25.35 3.80
C ALA A 313 -22.14 24.38 4.88
N VAL A 314 -21.76 24.64 6.13
CA VAL A 314 -22.11 23.86 7.32
C VAL A 314 -22.96 24.70 8.24
N VAL A 315 -24.10 24.18 8.68
CA VAL A 315 -24.95 24.84 9.68
C VAL A 315 -24.38 24.56 11.07
N LEU A 316 -24.03 25.61 11.82
CA LEU A 316 -23.52 25.48 13.18
C LEU A 316 -24.65 25.11 14.13
N ASN A 317 -24.75 23.83 14.50
CA ASN A 317 -25.73 23.37 15.48
C ASN A 317 -25.32 23.70 16.94
N TYR A 318 -26.26 23.57 17.88
CA TYR A 318 -26.02 23.92 19.28
C TYR A 318 -24.90 23.11 19.95
N PRO A 319 -24.85 21.77 19.82
CA PRO A 319 -23.75 20.97 20.38
C PRO A 319 -22.37 21.45 19.93
N HIS A 320 -22.19 21.62 18.62
CA HIS A 320 -20.94 22.06 18.02
C HIS A 320 -20.56 23.50 18.40
N TRP A 321 -21.53 24.42 18.44
CA TRP A 321 -21.33 25.77 18.97
C TRP A 321 -20.85 25.74 20.43
N ARG A 322 -21.49 24.92 21.27
CA ARG A 322 -21.21 24.87 22.71
C ARG A 322 -19.79 24.39 23.01
N ILE A 323 -19.32 23.37 22.31
CA ILE A 323 -17.97 22.83 22.54
C ILE A 323 -16.90 23.52 21.70
N GLY A 324 -17.27 24.33 20.70
CA GLY A 324 -16.32 24.97 19.80
C GLY A 324 -15.75 24.00 18.77
N SER A 325 -16.64 23.31 18.06
CA SER A 325 -16.28 22.35 17.01
C SER A 325 -17.18 22.49 15.79
N LEU A 326 -16.92 21.68 14.75
CA LEU A 326 -17.77 21.48 13.59
C LEU A 326 -18.05 19.98 13.38
N PRO A 327 -19.20 19.63 12.78
CA PRO A 327 -19.50 18.24 12.41
C PRO A 327 -18.57 17.78 11.29
N LEU A 328 -18.11 16.54 11.38
CA LEU A 328 -17.38 15.84 10.32
C LEU A 328 -18.35 14.88 9.62
N THR A 329 -18.94 15.34 8.53
CA THR A 329 -19.91 14.60 7.71
C THR A 329 -19.25 14.09 6.44
N PRO A 330 -19.89 13.19 5.68
CA PRO A 330 -19.36 12.74 4.39
C PRO A 330 -19.12 13.87 3.39
N ASN A 331 -19.82 15.01 3.52
CA ASN A 331 -19.61 16.20 2.70
C ASN A 331 -18.37 16.98 3.15
N THR A 332 -18.17 17.20 4.44
CA THR A 332 -17.07 18.03 4.96
C THR A 332 -15.75 17.26 5.11
N ARG A 333 -15.81 15.94 5.31
CA ARG A 333 -14.65 15.06 5.51
C ARG A 333 -13.56 15.14 4.42
N PRO A 334 -13.87 15.30 3.13
CA PRO A 334 -12.87 15.44 2.07
C PRO A 334 -11.99 16.69 2.20
N ILE A 335 -12.49 17.77 2.83
CA ILE A 335 -11.73 19.03 3.01
C ILE A 335 -10.69 18.90 4.12
N PHE A 336 -11.02 18.14 5.16
CA PHE A 336 -10.15 18.01 6.33
C PHE A 336 -9.01 17.00 6.11
N PRO A 337 -7.84 17.23 6.72
CA PRO A 337 -6.73 16.31 6.61
C PRO A 337 -7.08 14.96 7.21
N THR A 338 -6.55 13.90 6.58
CA THR A 338 -6.64 12.52 7.08
C THR A 338 -5.28 12.08 7.59
N ALA A 339 -5.26 11.10 8.49
CA ALA A 339 -4.03 10.44 8.93
C ALA A 339 -3.97 9.00 8.38
N LEU A 340 -2.76 8.45 8.36
CA LEU A 340 -2.53 7.07 7.94
C LEU A 340 -2.71 6.09 9.10
N GLU A 341 -2.07 6.36 10.23
CA GLU A 341 -2.02 5.45 11.38
C GLU A 341 -2.83 5.98 12.56
N THR A 342 -3.00 7.30 12.67
CA THR A 342 -3.58 7.93 13.84
C THR A 342 -5.04 8.25 13.70
N SER A 343 -5.73 8.18 14.83
CA SER A 343 -7.17 8.41 14.91
C SER A 343 -7.52 9.89 15.08
N ARG A 344 -6.53 10.77 15.20
CA ARG A 344 -6.65 12.19 15.53
C ARG A 344 -5.59 12.96 14.77
N VAL A 345 -5.94 14.11 14.22
CA VAL A 345 -5.01 14.94 13.46
C VAL A 345 -5.04 16.36 13.99
N ASN A 346 -3.91 16.89 14.43
CA ASN A 346 -3.77 18.32 14.69
C ASN A 346 -3.37 19.04 13.40
N PHE A 347 -4.04 20.13 13.10
CA PHE A 347 -3.78 20.92 11.91
C PHE A 347 -4.08 22.39 12.16
N LYS A 348 -3.75 23.23 11.19
CA LYS A 348 -4.01 24.67 11.22
C LYS A 348 -5.08 25.04 10.22
N LEU A 349 -6.11 25.74 10.69
CA LEU A 349 -7.11 26.40 9.87
C LEU A 349 -6.73 27.87 9.72
N ASN A 350 -6.93 28.42 8.52
CA ASN A 350 -6.79 29.85 8.28
C ASN A 350 -8.18 30.45 8.16
N ASP A 351 -8.49 31.44 8.98
CA ASP A 351 -9.75 32.17 8.84
C ASP A 351 -9.71 33.16 7.65
N ALA A 352 -10.85 33.79 7.35
CA ALA A 352 -10.94 34.79 6.28
C ALA A 352 -10.08 36.05 6.51
N LYS A 353 -9.62 36.30 7.74
CA LYS A 353 -8.70 37.39 8.10
C LYS A 353 -7.22 36.95 8.03
N GLY A 354 -6.94 35.68 7.75
CA GLY A 354 -5.60 35.10 7.72
C GLY A 354 -5.03 34.72 9.08
N GLN A 355 -5.87 34.60 10.11
CA GLN A 355 -5.49 34.12 11.44
C GLN A 355 -5.39 32.59 11.45
N GLU A 356 -4.26 32.08 11.94
CA GLU A 356 -4.05 30.65 12.13
C GLU A 356 -4.75 30.17 13.41
N ILE A 357 -5.57 29.14 13.28
CA ILE A 357 -6.30 28.49 14.38
C ILE A 357 -5.82 27.03 14.45
N SER A 358 -5.36 26.58 15.62
CA SER A 358 -5.02 25.18 15.82
C SER A 358 -6.29 24.38 16.09
N ALA A 359 -6.55 23.39 15.24
CA ALA A 359 -7.73 22.55 15.29
C ALA A 359 -7.37 21.07 15.24
N TRP A 360 -8.33 20.23 15.63
CA TRP A 360 -8.18 18.79 15.74
C TRP A 360 -9.27 18.10 14.95
N VAL A 361 -8.92 17.30 13.96
CA VAL A 361 -9.86 16.36 13.34
C VAL A 361 -9.93 15.13 14.22
N VAL A 362 -11.13 14.78 14.70
CA VAL A 362 -11.36 13.63 15.58
C VAL A 362 -12.35 12.66 14.92
N PRO A 363 -11.91 11.85 13.93
CA PRO A 363 -12.74 10.86 13.26
C PRO A 363 -13.56 9.95 14.19
N PRO A 364 -13.05 9.45 15.34
CA PRO A 364 -13.84 8.62 16.25
C PRO A 364 -15.10 9.30 16.79
N PHE A 365 -15.09 10.65 16.85
CA PHE A 365 -16.22 11.45 17.34
C PHE A 365 -16.89 12.24 16.21
N SER A 366 -16.47 12.04 14.96
CA SER A 366 -16.98 12.73 13.79
C SER A 366 -17.06 14.25 13.98
N CYS A 367 -16.01 14.87 14.54
CA CYS A 367 -15.98 16.31 14.75
C CYS A 367 -14.60 16.93 14.52
N VAL A 368 -14.58 18.23 14.24
CA VAL A 368 -13.39 19.07 14.18
C VAL A 368 -13.40 20.03 15.36
N TYR A 369 -12.50 19.85 16.32
CA TYR A 369 -12.44 20.61 17.58
C TYR A 369 -11.38 21.73 17.52
N GLY A 370 -11.48 22.73 18.40
CA GLY A 370 -10.48 23.81 18.55
C GLY A 370 -10.95 25.17 18.06
N LEU A 371 -12.25 25.33 17.79
CA LEU A 371 -12.85 26.52 17.20
C LEU A 371 -13.57 27.42 18.22
N ARG A 372 -13.45 27.12 19.51
CA ARG A 372 -14.19 27.83 20.57
C ARG A 372 -13.89 29.32 20.59
N ASP A 373 -12.62 29.68 20.68
CA ASP A 373 -12.19 31.08 20.74
C ASP A 373 -12.57 31.83 19.46
N TRP A 374 -12.49 31.14 18.32
CA TRP A 374 -12.89 31.71 17.03
C TRP A 374 -14.42 31.93 16.94
N HIS A 375 -15.24 31.00 17.44
CA HIS A 375 -16.69 31.19 17.53
C HIS A 375 -17.05 32.42 18.37
N GLU A 376 -16.33 32.63 19.47
CA GLU A 376 -16.54 33.78 20.36
C GLU A 376 -16.08 35.10 19.70
N GLU A 377 -14.93 35.11 19.03
CA GLU A 377 -14.43 36.29 18.33
C GLU A 377 -15.35 36.73 17.18
N MET A 378 -15.90 35.78 16.44
CA MET A 378 -16.81 36.03 15.32
C MET A 378 -18.28 36.20 15.76
N GLU A 379 -18.55 36.17 17.07
CA GLU A 379 -19.89 36.29 17.66
C GLU A 379 -20.91 35.28 17.07
N LEU A 380 -20.46 34.06 16.74
CA LEU A 380 -21.30 33.05 16.12
C LEU A 380 -22.36 32.53 17.09
N MET A 381 -23.52 32.20 16.54
CA MET A 381 -24.64 31.61 17.26
C MET A 381 -25.12 30.31 16.57
N PRO A 382 -25.85 29.45 17.29
CA PRO A 382 -26.50 28.31 16.66
C PRO A 382 -27.39 28.76 15.49
N GLY A 383 -27.27 28.10 14.34
CA GLY A 383 -27.96 28.42 13.09
C GLY A 383 -27.16 29.30 12.12
N ASN A 384 -26.01 29.84 12.53
CA ASN A 384 -25.08 30.46 11.59
C ASN A 384 -24.59 29.43 10.56
N VAL A 385 -24.36 29.88 9.33
CA VAL A 385 -23.80 29.05 8.26
C VAL A 385 -22.32 29.40 8.10
N ILE A 386 -21.46 28.39 8.18
CA ILE A 386 -20.01 28.51 8.03
C ILE A 386 -19.62 27.89 6.70
N SER A 387 -18.96 28.68 5.87
CA SER A 387 -18.38 28.21 4.61
C SER A 387 -16.94 27.75 4.81
N ILE A 388 -16.60 26.60 4.24
CA ILE A 388 -15.27 25.98 4.32
C ILE A 388 -14.80 25.64 2.90
N ASN A 389 -13.54 25.97 2.61
CA ASN A 389 -12.86 25.75 1.34
C ASN A 389 -11.55 24.99 1.53
#